data_AF-A0A1X7V9F4-F1
#
_entry.id   AF-A0A1X7V9F4-F1
#
_cell.length_a   1.000
_cell.length_b   1.000
_cell.length_c   1.000
_cell.angle_alpha   90.00
_cell.angle_beta   90.00
_cell.angle_gamma   90.00
#
_symmetry.space_group_name_H-M   'P 1'
#
loop_
_entity.id
_entity.type
_entity.pdbx_description
1 polymer ?
#
loop_
_entity_poly.entity_id
_entity_poly.type
_entity_poly.pdbx_seq_one_letter_code
_entity_poly.pdbx_strand_id
1 'polypeptide(L)'
;MISEGAATESQTPPVGGFFSTLFLVPKKDGGQRPVINLKELNSFINAPHFMMKGIYTLKSLLQMGDWLVKLDLKDAYLSIPISKEHRKYLSFEFMDRFYQFNCHPFGLASAPWVFTKTLKPIASLIRELGIRLVLYIDDILLMAETKKKARDQASGLVYMLQCLGFTVNIKKTVLVHPNSENSWVSW
;
A
#
# COMPACT_ATOMS: atom_id res chain seq x y z
N MET A 1 -4.26 -7.98 -12.28
CA MET A 1 -5.63 -8.06 -11.70
C MET A 1 -6.19 -9.48 -11.67
N ILE A 2 -6.64 -10.08 -12.77
CA ILE A 2 -7.24 -11.43 -12.75
C ILE A 2 -6.19 -12.52 -12.48
N SER A 3 -5.08 -12.52 -13.23
CA SER A 3 -3.97 -13.46 -13.03
C SER A 3 -3.32 -13.37 -11.65
N GLU A 4 -3.45 -12.22 -10.98
CA GLU A 4 -2.94 -11.95 -9.63
C GLU A 4 -4.01 -12.22 -8.55
N GLY A 5 -5.21 -12.68 -8.92
CA GLY A 5 -6.30 -12.99 -7.98
C GLY A 5 -7.00 -11.78 -7.36
N ALA A 6 -6.63 -10.54 -7.72
CA ALA A 6 -7.19 -9.32 -7.15
C ALA A 6 -8.66 -9.09 -7.54
N ALA A 7 -9.13 -9.68 -8.63
CA ALA A 7 -10.53 -9.69 -9.04
C ALA A 7 -10.90 -11.02 -9.69
N THR A 8 -12.19 -11.35 -9.68
CA THR A 8 -12.75 -12.55 -10.32
C THR A 8 -13.87 -12.15 -11.27
N GLU A 9 -13.96 -12.84 -12.40
CA GLU A 9 -15.03 -12.68 -13.37
C GLU A 9 -16.33 -13.30 -12.84
N SER A 10 -17.45 -12.63 -13.08
CA SER A 10 -18.81 -13.09 -12.79
C SER A 10 -19.58 -13.25 -14.09
N GLN A 11 -20.40 -14.28 -14.20
CA GLN A 11 -21.28 -14.47 -15.36
C GLN A 11 -22.50 -13.55 -15.33
N THR A 12 -22.86 -13.04 -14.15
CA THR A 12 -24.04 -12.19 -13.96
C THR A 12 -23.68 -10.92 -13.17
N PRO A 13 -24.45 -9.82 -13.34
CA PRO A 13 -24.36 -8.65 -12.47
C PRO A 13 -24.57 -9.02 -10.99
N PRO A 14 -24.04 -8.22 -10.05
CA PRO A 14 -24.24 -8.47 -8.63
C PRO A 14 -25.72 -8.29 -8.24
N VAL A 15 -26.27 -9.26 -7.51
CA VAL A 15 -27.58 -9.13 -6.86
C VAL A 15 -27.40 -8.46 -5.50
N GLY A 16 -28.09 -7.34 -5.26
CA GLY A 16 -28.04 -6.61 -3.97
C GLY A 16 -26.65 -6.02 -3.65
N GLY A 17 -25.94 -5.56 -4.68
CA GLY A 17 -24.60 -4.97 -4.59
C GLY A 17 -24.52 -3.58 -5.25
N PHE A 18 -23.28 -3.10 -5.43
CA PHE A 18 -22.97 -1.88 -6.18
C PHE A 18 -22.29 -2.28 -7.49
N PHE A 19 -22.56 -1.48 -8.52
CA PHE A 19 -21.96 -1.63 -9.83
C PHE A 19 -21.27 -0.32 -10.22
N SER A 20 -19.96 -0.36 -10.41
CA SER A 20 -19.14 0.84 -10.65
C SER A 20 -18.45 0.77 -12.00
N THR A 21 -18.14 1.93 -12.58
CA THR A 21 -17.37 1.99 -13.82
C THR A 21 -15.88 1.85 -13.55
N LEU A 22 -15.18 1.11 -14.41
CA LEU A 22 -13.72 1.01 -14.41
C LEU A 22 -13.18 1.61 -15.70
N PHE A 23 -12.17 2.46 -15.56
CA PHE A 23 -11.48 3.09 -16.68
C PHE A 23 -9.97 3.04 -16.48
N LEU A 24 -9.21 3.22 -17.56
CA LEU A 24 -7.75 3.16 -17.53
C LEU A 24 -7.15 4.56 -17.55
N VAL A 25 -6.15 4.78 -16.69
CA VAL A 25 -5.38 6.02 -16.62
C VAL A 25 -3.93 5.73 -17.02
N PRO A 26 -3.32 6.50 -17.94
CA PRO A 26 -1.91 6.33 -18.29
C PRO A 26 -0.98 6.53 -17.09
N LYS A 27 0.00 5.63 -16.94
CA LYS A 27 1.12 5.79 -16.02
C LYS A 27 2.24 6.55 -16.70
N LYS A 28 3.08 7.22 -15.91
CA LYS A 28 4.28 7.91 -16.39
C LYS A 28 5.29 6.98 -17.05
N ASP A 29 5.29 5.70 -16.69
CA ASP A 29 6.18 4.66 -17.23
C ASP A 29 5.63 3.98 -18.50
N GLY A 30 4.55 4.51 -19.10
CA GLY A 30 3.93 3.97 -20.31
C GLY A 30 2.91 2.86 -20.07
N GLY A 31 2.73 2.40 -18.82
CA GLY A 31 1.68 1.44 -18.47
C GLY A 31 0.29 2.07 -18.35
N GLN A 32 -0.73 1.23 -18.11
CA GLN A 32 -2.09 1.67 -17.76
C GLN A 32 -2.37 1.34 -16.29
N ARG A 33 -3.12 2.20 -15.59
CA ARG A 33 -3.61 1.98 -14.24
C ARG A 33 -5.14 1.85 -14.28
N PRO A 34 -5.70 0.70 -13.87
CA PRO A 34 -7.14 0.58 -13.71
C PRO A 34 -7.59 1.44 -12.52
N VAL A 35 -8.62 2.26 -12.76
CA VAL A 35 -9.24 3.12 -11.76
C VAL A 35 -10.74 2.82 -11.77
N ILE A 36 -11.25 2.43 -10.61
CA ILE A 36 -12.68 2.19 -10.39
C ILE A 36 -13.32 3.43 -9.75
N ASN A 37 -14.45 3.87 -10.29
CA ASN A 37 -15.19 5.00 -9.75
C ASN A 37 -16.07 4.56 -8.57
N LEU A 38 -15.54 4.69 -7.35
CA LEU A 38 -16.24 4.31 -6.11
C LEU A 38 -16.92 5.49 -5.41
N LYS A 39 -17.11 6.63 -6.09
CA LYS A 39 -17.65 7.85 -5.47
C LYS A 39 -19.01 7.62 -4.80
N GLU A 40 -19.91 6.91 -5.48
CA GLU A 40 -21.24 6.60 -4.97
C GLU A 40 -21.16 5.64 -3.78
N LEU A 41 -20.50 4.48 -3.94
CA LEU A 41 -20.30 3.52 -2.85
C LEU A 41 -19.70 4.17 -1.61
N ASN A 42 -18.68 5.01 -1.79
CA ASN A 42 -18.00 5.68 -0.68
C ASN A 42 -18.93 6.57 0.14
N SER A 43 -20.04 7.08 -0.43
CA SER A 43 -21.02 7.87 0.34
C SER A 43 -21.78 7.05 1.39
N PHE A 44 -21.80 5.72 1.25
CA PHE A 44 -22.42 4.78 2.19
C PHE A 44 -21.42 4.18 3.19
N ILE A 45 -20.12 4.40 2.98
CA ILE A 45 -19.07 3.85 3.84
C ILE A 45 -18.71 4.86 4.91
N ASN A 46 -18.99 4.51 6.17
CA ASN A 46 -18.46 5.25 7.31
C ASN A 46 -17.00 4.86 7.56
N ALA A 47 -16.09 5.42 6.78
CA ALA A 47 -14.65 5.21 6.95
C ALA A 47 -14.14 6.03 8.15
N PRO A 48 -13.55 5.40 9.17
CA PRO A 48 -13.06 6.15 10.32
C PRO A 48 -11.96 7.12 9.92
N HIS A 49 -12.06 8.35 10.41
CA HIS A 49 -10.95 9.29 10.31
C HIS A 49 -9.73 8.71 11.05
N PHE A 50 -8.56 8.76 10.42
CA PHE A 50 -7.30 8.38 11.04
C PHE A 50 -6.21 9.39 10.70
N MET A 51 -5.37 9.66 11.70
CA MET A 51 -4.21 10.53 11.53
C MET A 51 -2.99 9.69 11.21
N MET A 52 -2.36 10.00 10.08
CA MET A 52 -1.05 9.46 9.76
C MET A 52 0.00 10.17 10.63
N LYS A 53 0.45 9.52 11.69
CA LYS A 53 1.49 10.06 12.59
C LYS A 53 2.90 10.07 11.97
N GLY A 54 3.03 9.76 10.67
CA GLY A 54 4.29 9.52 9.98
C GLY A 54 5.33 10.62 10.21
N ILE A 55 4.97 11.88 9.93
CA ILE A 55 5.92 13.00 10.01
C ILE A 55 6.39 13.30 11.44
N TYR A 56 5.51 13.22 12.44
CA TYR A 56 5.88 13.42 13.84
C TYR A 56 6.77 12.29 14.36
N THR A 57 6.44 11.05 13.97
CA THR A 57 7.23 9.87 14.30
C THR A 57 8.62 9.95 13.65
N LEU A 58 8.69 10.37 12.39
CA LEU A 58 9.94 10.58 11.67
C LEU A 58 10.85 11.55 12.40
N LYS A 59 10.33 12.74 12.77
CA LYS A 59 11.11 13.73 13.52
C LYS A 59 11.64 13.19 14.85
N SER A 60 10.88 12.34 15.54
CA SER A 60 11.31 11.76 16.81
C SER A 60 12.33 10.63 16.68
N LEU A 61 12.36 9.94 15.54
CA LEU A 61 13.23 8.78 15.31
C LEU A 61 14.52 9.14 14.57
N LEU A 62 14.51 10.22 13.79
CA LEU A 62 15.61 10.60 12.91
C LEU A 62 16.79 11.16 13.71
N GLN A 63 17.97 10.61 13.47
CA GLN A 63 19.23 11.04 14.05
C GLN A 63 20.11 11.64 12.96
N MET A 64 20.97 12.57 13.38
CA MET A 64 21.92 13.20 12.47
C MET A 64 22.89 12.16 11.91
N GLY A 65 23.02 12.12 10.58
CA GLY A 65 23.89 11.17 9.88
C GLY A 65 23.26 9.80 9.56
N ASP A 66 21.97 9.60 9.87
CA ASP A 66 21.28 8.36 9.54
C ASP A 66 21.24 8.08 8.04
N TRP A 67 21.52 6.83 7.67
CA TRP A 67 21.19 6.28 6.37
C TRP A 67 19.71 5.95 6.30
N LEU A 68 19.06 6.34 5.21
CA LEU A 68 17.64 6.16 4.97
C LEU A 68 17.40 5.11 3.90
N VAL A 69 16.46 4.19 4.14
CA VAL A 69 15.95 3.26 3.12
C VAL A 69 14.47 3.46 2.94
N LYS A 70 14.05 3.80 1.72
CA LYS A 70 12.65 3.76 1.30
C LYS A 70 12.34 2.40 0.71
N LEU A 71 11.35 1.71 1.26
CA LEU A 71 10.71 0.56 0.63
C LEU A 71 9.32 1.00 0.13
N ASP A 72 8.99 0.62 -1.10
CA ASP A 72 7.68 0.81 -1.75
C ASP A 72 6.97 -0.54 -1.76
N LEU A 73 5.80 -0.65 -1.12
CA LEU A 73 4.97 -1.84 -1.18
C LEU A 73 4.23 -1.87 -2.52
N LYS A 74 4.49 -2.90 -3.32
CA LYS A 74 3.80 -3.11 -4.59
C LYS A 74 2.35 -3.51 -4.31
N ASP A 75 1.41 -2.89 -5.03
CA ASP A 75 -0.01 -3.25 -4.99
C ASP A 75 -0.58 -3.23 -3.55
N ALA A 76 -0.13 -2.28 -2.72
CA ALA A 76 -0.40 -2.17 -1.28
C ALA A 76 -1.85 -2.56 -0.89
N TYR A 77 -2.86 -1.77 -1.25
CA TYR A 77 -4.25 -2.06 -0.87
C TYR A 77 -4.77 -3.39 -1.44
N LEU A 78 -4.32 -3.77 -2.64
CA LEU A 78 -4.69 -5.04 -3.26
C LEU A 78 -4.10 -6.26 -2.53
N SER A 79 -3.13 -6.05 -1.63
CA SER A 79 -2.60 -7.11 -0.75
C SER A 79 -3.57 -7.47 0.38
N ILE A 80 -4.59 -6.63 0.65
CA ILE A 80 -5.55 -6.87 1.73
C ILE A 80 -6.87 -7.42 1.17
N PRO A 81 -7.25 -8.67 1.50
CA PRO A 81 -8.48 -9.27 1.01
C PRO A 81 -9.72 -8.56 1.56
N ILE A 82 -10.77 -8.53 0.75
CA ILE A 82 -12.13 -8.12 1.14
C ILE A 82 -12.93 -9.38 1.49
N SER A 83 -13.71 -9.28 2.58
CA SER A 83 -14.67 -10.30 2.98
C SER A 83 -15.58 -10.68 1.80
N LYS A 84 -15.82 -11.98 1.60
CA LYS A 84 -16.62 -12.50 0.48
C LYS A 84 -18.00 -11.81 0.39
N GLU A 85 -18.62 -11.53 1.52
CA GLU A 85 -19.94 -10.88 1.62
C GLU A 85 -19.96 -9.44 1.10
N HIS A 86 -18.82 -8.74 1.15
CA HIS A 86 -18.70 -7.34 0.72
C HIS A 86 -18.26 -7.21 -0.75
N ARG A 87 -17.78 -8.29 -1.39
CA ARG A 87 -17.28 -8.23 -2.78
C ARG A 87 -18.34 -7.78 -3.78
N LYS A 88 -19.61 -8.09 -3.52
CA LYS A 88 -20.76 -7.64 -4.32
C LYS A 88 -20.86 -6.10 -4.44
N TYR A 89 -20.30 -5.36 -3.48
CA TYR A 89 -20.25 -3.90 -3.52
C TYR A 89 -19.09 -3.34 -4.34
N LEU A 90 -18.15 -4.18 -4.75
CA LEU A 90 -16.98 -3.82 -5.53
C LEU A 90 -17.02 -4.45 -6.92
N SER A 91 -18.22 -4.49 -7.50
CA SER A 91 -18.43 -5.05 -8.84
C SER A 91 -18.27 -3.97 -9.90
N PHE A 92 -17.76 -4.35 -11.07
CA PHE A 92 -17.58 -3.44 -12.20
C PHE A 92 -17.72 -4.14 -13.54
N GLU A 93 -17.98 -3.36 -14.58
CA GLU A 93 -17.92 -3.80 -15.97
C GLU A 93 -16.56 -3.47 -16.58
N PHE A 94 -16.05 -4.37 -17.41
CA PHE A 94 -14.94 -4.09 -18.29
C PHE A 94 -15.04 -4.94 -19.56
N MET A 95 -15.04 -4.31 -20.73
CA MET A 95 -15.15 -5.00 -22.03
C MET A 95 -16.33 -5.99 -22.08
N ASP A 96 -17.54 -5.52 -21.76
CA ASP A 96 -18.80 -6.30 -21.76
C ASP A 96 -18.79 -7.53 -20.84
N ARG A 97 -17.90 -7.55 -19.84
CA ARG A 97 -17.78 -8.61 -18.83
C ARG A 97 -17.88 -8.04 -17.43
N PHE A 98 -18.43 -8.83 -16.53
CA PHE A 98 -18.63 -8.46 -15.13
C PHE A 98 -17.52 -9.00 -14.26
N TYR A 99 -17.05 -8.18 -13.33
CA TYR A 99 -15.99 -8.54 -12.40
C TYR A 99 -16.30 -8.07 -10.99
N GLN A 100 -15.65 -8.69 -10.01
CA GLN A 100 -15.69 -8.28 -8.60
C GLN A 100 -14.29 -8.28 -8.02
N PHE A 101 -13.93 -7.22 -7.28
CA PHE A 101 -12.69 -7.21 -6.53
C PHE A 101 -12.72 -8.20 -5.36
N ASN A 102 -11.62 -8.92 -5.19
CA ASN A 102 -11.38 -9.82 -4.06
C ASN A 102 -10.58 -9.15 -2.93
N CYS A 103 -9.96 -8.02 -3.22
CA CYS A 103 -9.09 -7.25 -2.33
C CYS A 103 -9.52 -5.77 -2.31
N HIS A 104 -8.92 -4.94 -1.44
CA HIS A 104 -9.27 -3.53 -1.35
C HIS A 104 -8.75 -2.76 -2.59
N PRO A 105 -9.63 -2.24 -3.47
CA PRO A 105 -9.19 -1.48 -4.62
C PRO A 105 -8.77 -0.07 -4.22
N PHE A 106 -7.92 0.55 -5.05
CA PHE A 106 -7.65 1.97 -4.96
C PHE A 106 -8.94 2.78 -5.19
N GLY A 107 -9.13 3.82 -4.40
CA GLY A 107 -10.33 4.66 -4.44
C GLY A 107 -11.42 4.26 -3.43
N LEU A 108 -11.31 3.10 -2.77
CA LEU A 108 -12.23 2.71 -1.70
C LEU A 108 -11.93 3.52 -0.42
N ALA A 109 -12.94 4.19 0.15
CA ALA A 109 -12.77 5.11 1.27
C ALA A 109 -12.16 4.45 2.53
N SER A 110 -12.47 3.17 2.77
CA SER A 110 -11.94 2.44 3.93
C SER A 110 -10.53 1.88 3.72
N ALA A 111 -10.04 1.78 2.48
CA ALA A 111 -8.79 1.08 2.18
C ALA A 111 -7.56 1.67 2.91
N PRO A 112 -7.35 3.01 2.95
CA PRO A 112 -6.21 3.58 3.67
C PRO A 112 -6.23 3.27 5.18
N TRP A 113 -7.41 3.30 5.79
CA TRP A 113 -7.58 3.00 7.22
C TRP A 113 -7.27 1.54 7.52
N VAL A 114 -7.88 0.61 6.75
CA VAL A 114 -7.67 -0.83 6.90
C VAL A 114 -6.19 -1.15 6.73
N PHE A 115 -5.57 -0.65 5.67
CA PHE A 115 -4.15 -0.90 5.39
C PHE A 115 -3.24 -0.43 6.52
N THR A 116 -3.46 0.81 7.00
CA THR A 116 -2.69 1.38 8.10
C THR A 116 -2.86 0.57 9.39
N LYS A 117 -4.07 0.09 9.68
CA LYS A 117 -4.35 -0.74 10.86
C LYS A 117 -3.68 -2.10 10.77
N THR A 118 -3.64 -2.71 9.58
CA THR A 118 -2.95 -3.98 9.33
C THR A 118 -1.45 -3.86 9.51
N LEU A 119 -0.81 -2.78 9.02
CA LEU A 119 0.63 -2.61 9.14
C LEU A 119 1.10 -2.17 10.54
N LYS A 120 0.20 -1.58 11.36
CA LYS A 120 0.54 -1.08 12.70
C LYS A 120 1.19 -2.13 13.63
N PRO A 121 0.64 -3.34 13.82
CA PRO A 121 1.28 -4.36 14.65
C PRO A 121 2.64 -4.81 14.11
N ILE A 122 2.77 -4.92 12.78
CA ILE A 122 4.03 -5.28 12.11
C ILE A 122 5.10 -4.23 12.44
N ALA A 123 4.78 -2.94 12.29
CA ALA A 123 5.71 -1.87 12.66
C ALA A 123 6.02 -1.81 14.17
N SER A 124 5.09 -2.19 15.05
CA SER A 124 5.37 -2.30 16.49
C SER A 124 6.43 -3.36 16.76
N LEU A 125 6.23 -4.56 16.23
CA LEU A 125 7.17 -5.67 16.36
C LEU A 125 8.56 -5.30 15.84
N ILE A 126 8.63 -4.67 14.67
CA ILE A 126 9.92 -4.27 14.09
C ILE A 126 10.64 -3.23 14.98
N ARG A 127 9.90 -2.30 15.59
CA ARG A 127 10.47 -1.33 16.54
C ARG A 127 10.94 -1.98 17.83
N GLU A 128 10.24 -3.01 18.31
CA GLU A 128 10.66 -3.81 19.47
C GLU A 128 11.98 -4.55 19.20
N LEU A 129 12.26 -4.90 17.94
CA LEU A 129 13.56 -5.43 17.50
C LEU A 129 14.67 -4.37 17.36
N GLY A 130 14.40 -3.12 17.76
CA GLY A 130 15.37 -2.02 17.71
C GLY A 130 15.58 -1.42 16.31
N ILE A 131 14.71 -1.72 15.35
CA ILE A 131 14.76 -1.15 14.00
C ILE A 131 13.90 0.12 13.96
N ARG A 132 14.52 1.25 13.61
CA ARG A 132 13.83 2.55 13.50
C ARG A 132 13.16 2.64 12.14
N LEU A 133 11.83 2.74 12.14
CA LEU A 133 11.07 2.94 10.91
C LEU A 133 9.78 3.75 11.11
N VAL A 134 9.33 4.32 10.00
CA VAL A 134 8.08 5.05 9.84
C VAL A 134 7.30 4.42 8.69
N LEU A 135 5.99 4.23 8.90
CA LEU A 135 5.07 3.83 7.84
C LEU A 135 4.32 5.06 7.33
N TYR A 136 4.17 5.16 6.01
CA TYR A 136 3.34 6.15 5.35
C TYR A 136 2.58 5.48 4.20
N ILE A 137 1.37 4.99 4.49
CA ILE A 137 0.56 4.23 3.55
C ILE A 137 1.38 3.07 2.95
N ASP A 138 1.75 3.15 1.67
CA ASP A 138 2.49 2.16 0.88
C ASP A 138 4.01 2.32 0.97
N ASP A 139 4.48 3.44 1.51
CA ASP A 139 5.89 3.70 1.74
C ASP A 139 6.32 3.31 3.17
N ILE A 140 7.47 2.66 3.28
CA ILE A 140 8.14 2.36 4.54
C ILE A 140 9.50 3.04 4.53
N LEU A 141 9.75 3.91 5.49
CA LEU A 141 11.01 4.60 5.67
C LEU A 141 11.76 3.99 6.87
N LEU A 142 12.87 3.32 6.60
CA LEU A 142 13.77 2.76 7.59
C LEU A 142 14.98 3.67 7.76
N MET A 143 15.47 3.80 9.00
CA MET A 143 16.61 4.65 9.35
C MET A 143 17.63 3.86 10.18
N ALA A 144 18.91 4.00 9.86
CA ALA A 144 19.99 3.37 10.62
C ALA A 144 21.27 4.21 10.59
N GLU A 145 22.11 4.06 11.61
CA GLU A 145 23.29 4.91 11.83
C GLU A 145 24.41 4.65 10.80
N THR A 146 24.39 3.48 10.15
CA THR A 146 25.41 3.11 9.15
C THR A 146 24.78 2.50 7.92
N LYS A 147 25.46 2.66 6.77
CA LYS A 147 25.05 2.06 5.50
C LYS A 147 24.86 0.55 5.58
N LYS A 148 25.77 -0.13 6.29
CA LYS A 148 25.74 -1.58 6.46
C LYS A 148 24.49 -1.98 7.25
N LYS A 149 24.25 -1.33 8.40
CA LYS A 149 23.08 -1.62 9.23
C LYS A 149 21.76 -1.33 8.49
N ALA A 150 21.70 -0.22 7.75
CA ALA A 150 20.54 0.10 6.92
C ALA A 150 20.22 -0.99 5.90
N ARG A 151 21.24 -1.52 5.21
CA ARG A 151 21.09 -2.62 4.26
C ARG A 151 20.66 -3.91 4.93
N ASP A 152 21.35 -4.32 6.00
CA ASP A 152 21.08 -5.58 6.69
C ASP A 152 19.64 -5.58 7.26
N GLN A 153 19.23 -4.47 7.90
CA GLN A 153 17.87 -4.32 8.43
C GLN A 153 16.82 -4.23 7.32
N ALA A 154 17.10 -3.54 6.21
CA ALA A 154 16.19 -3.50 5.07
C ALA A 154 15.99 -4.89 4.45
N SER A 155 17.05 -5.67 4.29
CA SER A 155 16.96 -7.05 3.79
C SER A 155 16.10 -7.93 4.72
N GLY A 156 16.29 -7.84 6.04
CA GLY A 156 15.46 -8.55 7.00
C GLY A 156 13.99 -8.11 6.97
N LEU A 157 13.75 -6.80 6.84
CA LEU A 157 12.41 -6.23 6.71
C LEU A 157 11.70 -6.71 5.43
N VAL A 158 12.40 -6.70 4.29
CA VAL A 158 11.86 -7.22 3.02
C VAL A 158 11.47 -8.69 3.16
N TYR A 159 12.34 -9.51 3.75
CA TYR A 159 12.05 -10.92 3.98
C TYR A 159 10.81 -11.12 4.86
N MET A 160 10.73 -10.40 5.98
CA MET A 160 9.57 -10.46 6.89
C MET A 160 8.27 -10.06 6.17
N LEU A 161 8.28 -8.96 5.41
CA LEU A 161 7.12 -8.48 4.66
C LEU A 161 6.66 -9.53 3.62
N GLN A 162 7.60 -10.18 2.93
CA GLN A 162 7.31 -11.25 1.99
C GLN A 162 6.69 -12.48 2.68
N CYS A 163 7.20 -12.89 3.85
CA CYS A 163 6.61 -13.96 4.65
C CYS A 163 5.17 -13.64 5.09
N LEU A 164 4.85 -12.37 5.29
CA LEU A 164 3.51 -11.88 5.63
C LEU A 164 2.60 -11.69 4.41
N GLY A 165 3.09 -12.02 3.20
CA GLY A 165 2.32 -11.95 1.95
C GLY A 165 2.38 -10.59 1.24
N PHE A 166 3.17 -9.64 1.71
CA PHE A 166 3.38 -8.36 1.02
C PHE A 166 4.44 -8.49 -0.08
N THR A 167 4.26 -7.77 -1.18
CA THR A 167 5.26 -7.66 -2.23
C THR A 167 5.99 -6.32 -2.13
N VAL A 168 7.32 -6.33 -2.13
CA VAL A 168 8.14 -5.12 -2.09
C VAL A 168 8.68 -4.80 -3.49
N ASN A 169 8.59 -3.55 -3.90
CA ASN A 169 9.15 -3.07 -5.15
C ASN A 169 10.65 -2.77 -5.00
N ILE A 170 11.47 -3.78 -5.26
CA ILE A 170 12.93 -3.68 -5.12
C ILE A 170 13.53 -2.61 -6.03
N LYS A 171 12.99 -2.42 -7.25
CA LYS A 171 13.51 -1.40 -8.19
C LYS A 171 13.28 0.03 -7.71
N LYS A 172 12.22 0.26 -6.94
CA LYS A 172 11.93 1.56 -6.32
C LYS A 172 12.50 1.70 -4.91
N THR A 173 13.18 0.68 -4.40
CA THR A 173 13.84 0.76 -3.11
C THR A 173 15.06 1.67 -3.24
N VAL A 174 15.11 2.73 -2.43
CA VAL A 174 16.19 3.73 -2.50
C VAL A 174 16.91 3.78 -1.16
N LEU A 175 18.25 3.68 -1.20
CA LEU A 175 19.13 3.92 -0.06
C LEU A 175 19.81 5.27 -0.23
N VAL A 176 19.64 6.15 0.74
CA VAL A 176 20.09 7.54 0.70
C VAL A 176 20.93 7.89 1.92
N HIS A 177 21.93 8.75 1.74
CA HIS A 177 22.62 9.42 2.83
C HIS A 177 22.22 10.91 2.88
N PRO A 178 22.04 11.53 4.06
CA PRO A 178 21.61 12.92 4.22
C PRO A 178 22.49 13.95 3.48
N ASN A 179 23.79 13.65 3.34
CA ASN A 179 24.76 14.53 2.70
C ASN A 179 24.90 14.30 1.18
N SER A 180 23.99 13.55 0.54
CA SER A 180 23.99 13.40 -0.91
C SER A 180 23.13 14.51 -1.54
N GLU A 181 23.77 15.39 -2.32
CA GLU A 181 23.21 16.65 -2.86
C GLU A 181 21.90 16.51 -3.66
N ASN A 182 21.53 15.31 -4.10
CA ASN A 182 20.36 15.05 -4.95
C ASN A 182 19.14 14.43 -4.25
N SER A 183 19.15 14.32 -2.91
CA SER A 183 18.30 13.33 -2.25
C SER A 183 17.09 13.84 -1.47
N TRP A 184 16.91 15.15 -1.34
CA TRP A 184 15.82 15.74 -0.54
C TRP A 184 14.55 16.09 -1.33
N VAL A 185 14.60 16.06 -2.66
CA VAL A 185 13.56 16.67 -3.52
C VAL A 185 12.34 15.75 -3.79
N SER A 186 12.20 14.62 -3.11
CA SER A 186 11.04 13.73 -3.35
C SER A 186 10.60 12.86 -2.16
N TRP A 187 10.72 13.40 -0.94
CA TRP A 187 10.15 12.80 0.28
C TRP A 187 8.88 13.51 0.72
#